data_AF-A0A7W1IYT4-F1
#
_entry.id   AF-A0A7W1IYT4-F1
#
_cell.length_a   1.000
_cell.length_b   1.000
_cell.length_c   1.000
_cell.angle_alpha   90.00
_cell.angle_beta   90.00
_cell.angle_gamma   90.00
#
_symmetry.space_group_name_H-M   'P 1'
#
loop_
_entity.id
_entity.type
_entity.pdbx_description
1 polymer ?
#
loop_
_entity_poly.entity_id
_entity_poly.type
_entity_poly.pdbx_seq_one_letter_code
_entity_poly.pdbx_strand_id
1 'polypeptide(L)' 'MTDRIEVFKQMLEVEPTNTMVMFGLAKEYEKLGQTAEVIALLESYIAQADDEGNAYG' A
#
# COMPACT_ATOMS: atom_id res chain seq x y z
N MET A 1 -21.05 1.96 -7.81
CA MET A 1 -20.01 2.32 -6.82
C MET A 1 -18.73 1.66 -7.29
N THR A 2 -17.70 2.44 -7.61
CA THR A 2 -16.39 1.87 -7.96
C THR A 2 -15.76 1.32 -6.69
N ASP A 3 -15.25 0.10 -6.75
CA ASP A 3 -14.52 -0.51 -5.63
C ASP A 3 -13.22 0.28 -5.41
N ARG A 4 -13.06 0.84 -4.21
CA ARG A 4 -11.91 1.69 -3.87
C ARG A 4 -10.60 0.90 -3.85
N ILE A 5 -10.66 -0.39 -3.56
CA ILE A 5 -9.51 -1.29 -3.67
C ILE A 5 -9.05 -1.37 -5.11
N GLU A 6 -9.98 -1.56 -6.04
CA GLU A 6 -9.69 -1.65 -7.47
C GLU A 6 -9.10 -0.35 -8.02
N VAL A 7 -9.63 0.79 -7.61
CA VAL A 7 -9.06 2.11 -7.98
C VAL A 7 -7.62 2.23 -7.51
N PHE A 8 -7.32 1.86 -6.26
CA PHE A 8 -5.95 1.96 -5.74
C PHE A 8 -4.99 0.98 -6.43
N LYS A 9 -5.45 -0.23 -6.79
CA LYS A 9 -4.65 -1.17 -7.58
C LYS A 9 -4.27 -0.56 -8.93
N GLN A 10 -5.22 0.01 -9.65
CA GLN A 10 -4.96 0.68 -10.94
C GLN A 10 -4.00 1.87 -10.80
N MET A 11 -4.09 2.64 -9.71
CA MET A 11 -3.13 3.71 -9.43
C MET A 11 -1.72 3.17 -9.19
N LEU A 12 -1.58 2.05 -8.48
CA LEU A 12 -0.29 1.39 -8.24
C LEU A 12 0.27 0.68 -9.48
N GLU A 13 -0.57 0.30 -10.45
CA GLU A 13 -0.08 -0.15 -11.76
C GLU A 13 0.62 0.99 -12.53
N VAL A 14 0.17 2.23 -12.35
CA VAL A 14 0.76 3.42 -12.99
C VAL A 14 1.96 3.94 -12.21
N GLU A 15 1.86 4.03 -10.89
CA GLU A 15 2.92 4.50 -9.99
C GLU A 15 3.09 3.52 -8.81
N PRO A 16 3.87 2.44 -8.98
CA PRO A 16 4.01 1.37 -7.99
C PRO A 16 4.63 1.82 -6.65
N THR A 17 5.28 2.98 -6.66
CA THR A 17 5.98 3.55 -5.50
C THR A 17 5.18 4.66 -4.81
N ASN A 18 3.92 4.85 -5.19
CA ASN A 18 3.08 5.86 -4.57
C ASN A 18 2.67 5.43 -3.16
N THR A 19 3.49 5.81 -2.18
CA THR A 19 3.32 5.48 -0.76
C THR A 19 1.97 5.89 -0.18
N MET A 20 1.41 7.00 -0.64
CA MET A 20 0.08 7.47 -0.20
C MET A 20 -1.02 6.51 -0.65
N VAL A 21 -0.95 6.01 -1.88
CA VAL A 21 -1.90 5.02 -2.42
C VAL A 21 -1.71 3.66 -1.75
N MET A 22 -0.47 3.24 -1.51
CA MET A 22 -0.17 2.01 -0.76
C MET A 22 -0.79 2.05 0.63
N PHE A 23 -0.62 3.15 1.36
CA PHE A 23 -1.24 3.31 2.68
C PHE A 23 -2.78 3.30 2.60
N GLY A 24 -3.36 3.99 1.61
CA GLY A 24 -4.80 3.99 1.37
C GLY A 24 -5.36 2.58 1.12
N LEU A 25 -4.69 1.78 0.30
CA LEU A 25 -5.06 0.40 0.01
C LEU A 25 -4.91 -0.51 1.23
N ALA A 26 -3.84 -0.35 2.02
CA ALA A 26 -3.66 -1.10 3.27
C ALA A 26 -4.84 -0.88 4.24
N LYS A 27 -5.31 0.37 4.37
CA LYS A 27 -6.46 0.69 5.22
C LYS A 27 -7.77 0.05 4.74
N GLU A 28 -7.95 -0.12 3.44
CA GLU A 28 -9.14 -0.83 2.93
C GLU A 28 -9.05 -2.34 3.19
N TYR A 29 -7.87 -2.95 2.99
CA TYR A 29 -7.65 -4.35 3.35
C TYR A 29 -7.80 -4.62 4.86
N GLU A 30 -7.34 -3.71 5.71
CA GLU A 30 -7.50 -3.80 7.17
C GLU A 30 -8.98 -3.85 7.58
N LYS A 31 -9.83 -3.00 7.00
CA LYS A 31 -11.28 -2.99 7.28
C LYS A 31 -11.97 -4.30 6.92
N LEU A 32 -11.44 -5.01 5.93
CA LEU A 32 -11.94 -6.31 5.47
C LEU A 32 -11.32 -7.50 6.23
N GLY A 33 -10.39 -7.24 7.16
CA GLY A 33 -9.66 -8.28 7.87
C GLY A 33 -8.67 -9.06 6.99
N GLN A 34 -8.27 -8.51 5.84
CA GLN A 34 -7.35 -9.14 4.90
C GLN A 34 -5.89 -8.91 5.35
N THR A 35 -5.53 -9.48 6.51
CA THR A 35 -4.24 -9.22 7.18
C THR A 35 -3.02 -9.57 6.32
N ALA A 36 -3.09 -10.63 5.51
CA ALA A 36 -1.99 -11.02 4.63
C ALA A 36 -1.66 -9.93 3.59
N GLU A 37 -2.69 -9.34 3.00
CA GLU A 37 -2.56 -8.25 2.01
C GLU A 37 -2.02 -6.97 2.66
N VAL A 38 -2.44 -6.68 3.89
CA VAL A 38 -1.90 -5.56 4.67
C VAL A 38 -0.39 -5.73 4.89
N ILE A 39 0.03 -6.92 5.34
CA ILE A 39 1.45 -7.22 5.59
C ILE A 39 2.27 -7.06 4.31
N ALA A 40 1.86 -7.71 3.21
CA ALA A 40 2.58 -7.65 1.95
C ALA A 40 2.75 -6.21 1.43
N LEU A 41 1.73 -5.37 1.62
CA LEU A 41 1.76 -3.98 1.17
C LEU A 41 2.64 -3.10 2.07
N LEU A 42 2.63 -3.33 3.38
CA LEU A 42 3.51 -2.63 4.32
C LEU A 42 4.98 -3.05 4.17
N GLU A 43 5.26 -4.33 3.90
CA GLU A 43 6.61 -4.81 3.57
C GLU A 43 7.12 -4.13 2.30
N SER A 44 6.29 -4.02 1.26
CA SER A 44 6.64 -3.31 0.03
C SER A 44 6.89 -1.82 0.28
N TYR A 45 6.08 -1.18 1.15
CA TYR A 45 6.26 0.21 1.54
C TYR A 45 7.57 0.43 2.29
N ILE A 46 7.91 -0.44 3.25
CA ILE A 46 9.16 -0.36 4.00
C ILE A 46 10.36 -0.60 3.07
N ALA A 47 10.31 -1.60 2.19
CA ALA A 47 11.40 -1.90 1.26
C ALA A 47 11.72 -0.72 0.33
N GLN A 48 10.72 0.08 -0.03
CA GLN A 48 10.93 1.30 -0.82
C GLN A 48 11.49 2.46 0.03
N ALA A 49 11.07 2.58 1.30
CA ALA A 49 11.60 3.58 2.21
C ALA A 49 13.03 3.26 2.70
N ASP A 50 13.42 1.98 2.72
CA ASP A 50 14.75 1.51 3.12
C ASP A 50 15.82 1.79 2.04
N ASP A 51 15.42 1.91 0.76
CA ASP A 51 16.29 2.41 -0.33
C ASP A 51 16.53 3.94 -0.24
N GLU A 52 15.74 4.66 0.57
CA GLU A 52 15.94 6.09 0.90
C GLU A 52 16.54 6.33 2.29
N GLY A 53 16.95 5.27 3.02
CA GLY A 53 17.75 5.39 4.24
C GLY A 53 17.18 6.34 5.32
N ASN A 54 15.86 6.39 5.49
CA ASN A 54 15.19 7.02 6.64
C ASN A 54 13.74 6.55 6.79
N ALA A 55 13.54 5.26 7.11
CA ALA A 55 12.25 4.77 7.60
C ALA A 55 12.21 4.92 9.14
N TYR A 56 11.76 6.09 9.61
CA TYR A 56 11.29 6.42 10.97
C TYR A 56 11.89 5.63 12.17
N GLY A 57 12.86 6.24 12.86
CA GLY A 57 13.14 5.98 14.28
C GLY A 57 12.25 6.80 15.22
#